data_AF-A0A956E9S4-F1
#
_entry.id   AF-A0A956E9S4-F1
#
_cell.length_a   1.000
_cell.length_b   1.000
_cell.length_c   1.000
_cell.angle_alpha   90.00
_cell.angle_beta   90.00
_cell.angle_gamma   90.00
#
_symmetry.space_group_name_H-M   'P 1'
#
loop_
_entity.id
_entity.type
_entity.pdbx_description
1 polymer ?
#
loop_
_entity_poly.entity_id
_entity_poly.type
_entity_poly.pdbx_seq_one_letter_code
_entity_poly.pdbx_strand_id
1 'polypeptide(L)'
;MIPSRITSRIMLGLRGAACCLSLLVAGCGGSTSSAGGTGGGAGVGASAGAAGDAGSAAQGGTGQGGTGQGGTGQGGSAGIGAPPQDCDVPSDCIAVPASCCGACGAATRGDAVAINRSEASTYRQQLCFDMDCPACDMPRDPTLVATCSAGRCELVDLLQHEATACTRDEDCVLRTNECCNCGGAQDMEHLIAVNSMSSYPRLVCDPDEACDACVDAPPDRARAYCATNGHCAAEWALD
;
A
#
# COMPACT_ATOMS: atom_id res chain seq x y z
N MET A 1 23.99 -44.50 -8.22
CA MET A 1 22.93 -44.71 -9.23
C MET A 1 21.91 -45.69 -8.64
N ILE A 2 20.82 -45.17 -8.08
CA ILE A 2 19.72 -45.97 -7.49
C ILE A 2 18.42 -45.33 -7.99
N PRO A 3 17.61 -45.99 -8.83
CA PRO A 3 16.33 -45.45 -9.24
C PRO A 3 15.24 -45.94 -8.28
N SER A 4 14.65 -45.04 -7.50
CA SER A 4 13.38 -45.31 -6.80
C SER A 4 12.26 -44.56 -7.48
N ARG A 5 11.46 -45.30 -8.25
CA ARG A 5 10.16 -44.88 -8.78
C ARG A 5 9.12 -45.13 -7.69
N ILE A 6 8.56 -44.06 -7.12
CA ILE A 6 7.34 -44.17 -6.32
C ILE A 6 6.17 -43.70 -7.20
N THR A 7 5.41 -44.70 -7.62
CA THR A 7 4.16 -44.54 -8.37
C THR A 7 3.06 -44.45 -7.31
N SER A 8 2.51 -43.26 -7.06
CA SER A 8 1.32 -43.15 -6.20
C SER A 8 0.17 -42.55 -6.99
N ARG A 9 -0.70 -43.47 -7.44
CA ARG A 9 -2.03 -43.20 -7.96
C ARG A 9 -2.92 -42.86 -6.76
N ILE A 10 -3.47 -41.65 -6.71
CA ILE A 10 -4.62 -41.37 -5.84
C ILE A 10 -5.82 -41.06 -6.73
N MET A 11 -6.88 -41.79 -6.42
CA MET A 11 -8.07 -42.00 -7.22
C MET A 11 -8.97 -40.77 -7.27
N LEU A 12 -9.49 -40.57 -8.47
CA LEU A 12 -10.61 -39.71 -8.83
C LEU A 12 -11.88 -40.20 -8.09
N GLY A 13 -12.27 -39.52 -7.01
CA GLY A 13 -13.51 -39.74 -6.28
C GLY A 13 -14.63 -38.82 -6.78
N LEU A 14 -15.16 -39.10 -7.97
CA LEU A 14 -16.32 -38.41 -8.54
C LEU A 14 -17.61 -38.94 -7.87
N ARG A 15 -18.15 -38.18 -6.91
CA ARG A 15 -19.55 -38.28 -6.43
C ARG A 15 -19.99 -36.83 -6.21
N GLY A 16 -20.86 -36.22 -7.01
CA GLY A 16 -22.17 -36.71 -7.38
C GLY A 16 -23.18 -36.33 -6.31
N ALA A 17 -23.53 -35.04 -6.22
CA ALA A 17 -24.74 -34.57 -5.54
C ALA A 17 -25.12 -33.17 -6.06
N ALA A 18 -25.92 -33.17 -7.13
CA ALA A 18 -26.85 -32.10 -7.39
C ALA A 18 -27.84 -32.00 -6.22
N CYS A 19 -28.02 -30.82 -5.63
CA CYS A 19 -29.30 -30.46 -5.03
C CYS A 19 -29.40 -28.97 -4.67
N CYS A 20 -30.45 -28.35 -5.20
CA CYS A 20 -31.17 -27.19 -4.67
C CYS A 20 -30.48 -25.82 -4.71
N LEU A 21 -30.55 -25.25 -5.91
CA LEU A 21 -30.90 -23.86 -6.16
C LEU A 21 -32.15 -23.47 -5.32
N SER A 22 -31.96 -22.70 -4.26
CA SER A 22 -33.04 -21.98 -3.57
C SER A 22 -32.70 -20.49 -3.53
N LEU A 23 -33.23 -19.77 -4.52
CA LEU A 23 -33.42 -18.33 -4.46
C LEU A 23 -34.26 -17.99 -3.21
N LEU A 24 -33.71 -17.18 -2.31
CA LEU A 24 -34.49 -16.43 -1.33
C LEU A 24 -34.03 -14.97 -1.36
N VAL A 25 -34.78 -14.20 -2.13
CA VAL A 25 -34.80 -12.74 -2.13
C VAL A 25 -35.69 -12.31 -0.96
N ALA A 26 -35.16 -11.56 0.02
CA ALA A 26 -35.87 -10.52 0.79
C ALA A 26 -35.00 -10.01 1.95
N GLY A 27 -34.71 -8.71 1.98
CA GLY A 27 -34.12 -8.06 3.16
C GLY A 27 -33.53 -6.68 2.93
N CYS A 28 -34.34 -5.71 2.50
CA CYS A 28 -34.02 -4.29 2.65
C CYS A 28 -34.47 -3.84 4.05
N GLY A 29 -33.58 -3.23 4.86
CA GLY A 29 -34.01 -2.62 6.12
C GLY A 29 -32.91 -2.08 7.04
N GLY A 30 -32.59 -0.79 6.88
CA GLY A 30 -32.18 0.15 7.96
C GLY A 30 -30.73 0.05 8.49
N SER A 31 -30.06 1.10 8.96
CA SER A 31 -30.35 2.54 9.07
C SER A 31 -29.01 3.25 9.23
N THR A 32 -28.64 4.17 8.34
CA THR A 32 -27.44 5.00 8.49
C THR A 32 -27.72 6.14 9.48
N SER A 33 -27.09 6.08 10.64
CA SER A 33 -27.09 7.18 11.61
C SER A 33 -25.89 8.07 11.30
N SER A 34 -26.10 9.13 10.50
CA SER A 34 -25.13 10.19 10.30
C SER A 34 -25.18 11.16 11.48
N ALA A 35 -24.24 11.03 12.41
CA ALA A 35 -23.97 12.06 13.41
C ALA A 35 -23.19 13.20 12.74
N GLY A 36 -23.71 14.42 12.87
CA GLY A 36 -23.19 15.62 12.25
C GLY A 36 -21.82 16.07 12.77
N GLY A 37 -21.12 16.77 11.89
CA GLY A 37 -19.96 17.60 12.22
C GLY A 37 -19.89 18.75 11.22
N THR A 38 -20.51 19.87 11.54
CA THR A 38 -20.32 21.15 10.86
C THR A 38 -19.01 21.77 11.34
N GLY A 39 -17.96 21.67 10.53
CA GLY A 39 -16.73 22.43 10.67
C GLY A 39 -16.47 23.20 9.39
N GLY A 40 -16.89 24.47 9.36
CA GLY A 40 -16.68 25.36 8.23
C GLY A 40 -15.20 25.76 8.09
N GLY A 41 -14.70 25.68 6.86
CA GLY A 41 -13.47 26.31 6.42
C GLY A 41 -13.65 26.71 4.97
N ALA A 42 -14.13 27.93 4.73
CA ALA A 42 -14.23 28.50 3.39
C ALA A 42 -12.83 28.79 2.86
N GLY A 43 -12.24 27.84 2.15
CA GLY A 43 -11.07 28.05 1.29
C GLY A 43 -11.53 28.60 -0.05
N VAL A 44 -11.44 29.91 -0.21
CA VAL A 44 -11.65 30.60 -1.48
C VAL A 44 -10.46 30.37 -2.41
N GLY A 45 -10.73 29.85 -3.61
CA GLY A 45 -10.06 30.29 -4.83
C GLY A 45 -8.96 29.40 -5.41
N ALA A 46 -9.28 28.70 -6.50
CA ALA A 46 -8.72 28.98 -7.83
C ALA A 46 -9.40 28.06 -8.85
N SER A 47 -10.34 28.64 -9.60
CA SER A 47 -10.99 28.00 -10.73
C SER A 47 -10.01 27.73 -11.86
N ALA A 48 -10.08 26.51 -12.38
CA ALA A 48 -9.40 26.02 -13.57
C ALA A 48 -9.60 26.93 -14.79
N GLY A 49 -8.52 27.12 -15.56
CA GLY A 49 -8.57 27.70 -16.90
C GLY A 49 -9.25 26.73 -17.85
N ALA A 50 -10.47 27.07 -18.26
CA ALA A 50 -11.13 26.45 -19.40
C ALA A 50 -10.61 27.06 -20.72
N ALA A 51 -10.48 26.17 -21.70
CA ALA A 51 -10.10 26.44 -23.07
C ALA A 51 -10.91 27.56 -23.73
N GLY A 52 -10.25 28.31 -24.60
CA GLY A 52 -10.86 29.34 -25.42
C GLY A 52 -11.75 28.75 -26.51
N ASP A 53 -12.84 29.47 -26.79
CA ASP A 53 -13.20 29.89 -28.14
C ASP A 53 -14.37 30.88 -28.10
N ALA A 54 -14.46 31.68 -29.16
CA ALA A 54 -15.49 32.65 -29.54
C ALA A 54 -15.44 34.05 -28.90
N GLY A 55 -15.00 35.01 -29.73
CA GLY A 55 -15.10 36.43 -29.45
C GLY A 55 -16.54 36.95 -29.42
N SER A 56 -16.72 37.99 -28.63
CA SER A 56 -17.71 39.05 -28.84
C SER A 56 -17.25 40.29 -28.07
N ALA A 57 -17.24 41.41 -28.78
CA ALA A 57 -16.81 42.71 -28.29
C ALA A 57 -17.68 43.17 -27.11
N ALA A 58 -17.06 43.61 -26.01
CA ALA A 58 -17.73 44.35 -24.95
C ALA A 58 -16.83 45.48 -24.43
N GLN A 59 -17.38 46.68 -24.67
CA GLN A 59 -17.10 48.02 -24.18
C GLN A 59 -16.15 48.21 -22.99
N GLY A 60 -15.22 49.15 -23.19
CA GLY A 60 -14.33 49.67 -22.16
C GLY A 60 -15.06 50.46 -21.08
N GLY A 61 -14.77 50.09 -19.83
CA GLY A 61 -15.02 50.91 -18.65
C GLY A 61 -13.69 51.39 -18.09
N THR A 62 -13.49 52.71 -18.02
CA THR A 62 -12.36 53.34 -17.33
C THR A 62 -12.60 53.26 -15.82
N GLY A 63 -12.06 52.21 -15.19
CA GLY A 63 -12.05 52.05 -13.73
C GLY A 63 -10.95 52.91 -13.09
N GLN A 64 -11.34 53.71 -12.08
CA GLN A 64 -10.47 54.55 -11.28
C GLN A 64 -9.42 53.72 -10.51
N GLY A 65 -8.17 54.17 -10.56
CA GLY A 65 -7.05 53.57 -9.84
C GLY A 65 -7.20 53.69 -8.34
N GLY A 66 -7.35 52.55 -7.67
CA GLY A 66 -7.13 52.42 -6.23
C GLY A 66 -5.65 52.14 -5.97
N THR A 67 -5.03 52.90 -5.05
CA THR A 67 -3.70 52.61 -4.51
C THR A 67 -3.80 51.40 -3.58
N GLY A 68 -3.68 50.20 -4.15
CA GLY A 68 -3.58 48.96 -3.39
C GLY A 68 -2.27 48.95 -2.60
N GLN A 69 -2.36 48.91 -1.27
CA GLN A 69 -1.24 48.58 -0.41
C GLN A 69 -0.74 47.18 -0.79
N GLY A 70 0.49 47.12 -1.28
CA GLY A 70 1.17 45.86 -1.58
C GLY A 70 1.34 45.06 -0.29
N GLY A 71 0.49 44.06 -0.09
CA GLY A 71 0.74 43.02 0.89
C GLY A 71 2.02 42.30 0.48
N THR A 72 3.01 42.27 1.37
CA THR A 72 4.13 41.33 1.26
C THR A 72 3.55 39.93 1.36
N GLY A 73 3.21 39.33 0.22
CA GLY A 73 2.84 37.94 0.17
C GLY A 73 3.96 37.15 0.82
N GLN A 74 3.67 36.52 1.96
CA GLN A 74 4.51 35.46 2.49
C GLN A 74 4.64 34.46 1.35
N GLY A 75 5.82 34.39 0.75
CA GLY A 75 6.13 33.36 -0.22
C GLY A 75 5.88 32.05 0.50
N GLY A 76 4.78 31.38 0.14
CA GLY A 76 4.55 30.03 0.61
C GLY A 76 5.79 29.25 0.23
N SER A 77 6.46 28.65 1.21
CA SER A 77 7.47 27.63 0.94
C SER A 77 6.87 26.77 -0.15
N ALA A 78 7.50 26.72 -1.33
CA ALA A 78 7.10 25.80 -2.37
C ALA A 78 7.24 24.44 -1.68
N GLY A 79 6.12 23.92 -1.16
CA GLY A 79 6.07 22.63 -0.51
C GLY A 79 6.70 21.70 -1.52
N ILE A 80 7.66 20.88 -1.07
CA ILE A 80 8.21 19.81 -1.90
C ILE A 80 6.99 19.15 -2.52
N GLY A 81 6.86 19.28 -3.85
CA GLY A 81 5.66 18.83 -4.55
C GLY A 81 5.40 17.39 -4.13
N ALA A 82 4.13 17.02 -3.98
CA ALA A 82 3.81 15.63 -3.69
C ALA A 82 4.58 14.74 -4.68
N PRO A 83 5.33 13.73 -4.21
CA PRO A 83 6.15 12.91 -5.09
C PRO A 83 5.27 12.28 -6.16
N PRO A 84 5.80 12.02 -7.37
CA PRO A 84 5.01 11.35 -8.39
C PRO A 84 4.60 9.97 -7.86
N GLN A 85 3.30 9.73 -7.84
CA GLN A 85 2.72 8.48 -7.37
C GLN A 85 2.16 7.65 -8.52
N ASP A 86 2.26 8.08 -9.78
CA ASP A 86 1.64 7.37 -10.88
C ASP A 86 2.26 5.97 -11.06
N CYS A 87 1.43 4.97 -11.34
CA CYS A 87 1.83 3.58 -11.55
C CYS A 87 0.87 2.87 -12.50
N ASP A 88 1.36 1.84 -13.16
CA ASP A 88 0.55 0.94 -13.99
C ASP A 88 0.35 -0.41 -13.29
N VAL A 89 1.38 -0.90 -12.59
CA VAL A 89 1.39 -2.20 -11.90
C VAL A 89 1.98 -2.10 -10.48
N PRO A 90 1.67 -3.05 -9.56
CA PRO A 90 2.20 -3.01 -8.20
C PRO A 90 3.72 -2.91 -8.10
N SER A 91 4.47 -3.57 -8.99
CA SER A 91 5.93 -3.55 -8.97
C SER A 91 6.55 -2.17 -9.25
N ASP A 92 5.79 -1.26 -9.87
CA ASP A 92 6.18 0.14 -10.07
C ASP A 92 6.25 0.91 -8.75
N CYS A 93 5.58 0.44 -7.70
CA CYS A 93 5.51 1.14 -6.43
C CYS A 93 6.53 0.61 -5.44
N ILE A 94 7.14 1.52 -4.68
CA ILE A 94 8.00 1.17 -3.55
C ILE A 94 7.68 2.03 -2.34
N ALA A 95 7.84 1.45 -1.15
CA ALA A 95 7.83 2.18 0.10
C ALA A 95 9.23 2.79 0.34
N VAL A 96 9.27 4.10 0.54
CA VAL A 96 10.47 4.85 0.89
C VAL A 96 10.23 5.68 2.14
N PRO A 97 11.28 6.06 2.89
CA PRO A 97 11.11 6.94 4.04
C PRO A 97 10.50 8.29 3.66
N ALA A 98 9.62 8.83 4.51
CA ALA A 98 8.98 10.13 4.33
C ALA A 98 9.94 11.32 4.54
N SER A 99 11.07 11.07 5.20
CA SER A 99 12.15 12.03 5.46
C SER A 99 13.47 11.52 4.88
N CYS A 100 14.46 12.40 4.71
CA CYS A 100 15.76 12.03 4.13
C CYS A 100 16.39 10.81 4.82
N CYS A 101 16.34 10.82 6.15
CA CYS A 101 17.01 9.85 7.01
C CYS A 101 16.04 8.93 7.72
N GLY A 102 14.78 8.85 7.27
CA GLY A 102 13.73 8.08 7.92
C GLY A 102 13.56 8.37 9.41
N ALA A 103 13.02 7.37 10.12
CA ALA A 103 12.94 7.35 11.57
C ALA A 103 13.91 6.29 12.09
N CYS A 104 14.75 6.65 13.05
CA CYS A 104 15.61 5.67 13.72
C CYS A 104 14.74 4.75 14.60
N GLY A 105 14.83 3.44 14.40
CA GLY A 105 14.01 2.44 15.07
C GLY A 105 12.92 1.84 14.19
N ALA A 106 11.83 1.36 14.80
CA ALA A 106 10.71 0.77 14.07
C ALA A 106 9.95 1.87 13.30
N ALA A 107 9.99 1.82 11.98
CA ALA A 107 9.25 2.73 11.13
C ALA A 107 7.74 2.59 11.37
N THR A 108 7.04 3.72 11.53
CA THR A 108 5.58 3.76 11.54
C THR A 108 5.05 4.07 10.14
N ARG A 109 3.73 3.94 9.95
CA ARG A 109 3.06 4.34 8.70
C ARG A 109 3.33 5.80 8.31
N GLY A 110 3.53 6.69 9.30
CA GLY A 110 3.83 8.11 9.05
C GLY A 110 5.27 8.34 8.57
N ASP A 111 6.15 7.36 8.74
CA ASP A 111 7.57 7.45 8.40
C ASP A 111 7.87 6.93 6.99
N ALA A 112 6.86 6.43 6.28
CA ALA A 112 6.99 5.92 4.92
C ALA A 112 5.96 6.55 3.97
N VAL A 113 6.34 6.66 2.71
CA VAL A 113 5.46 7.03 1.60
C VAL A 113 5.63 6.02 0.46
N ALA A 114 4.54 5.78 -0.25
CA ALA A 114 4.56 5.00 -1.49
C ALA A 114 4.76 5.95 -2.67
N ILE A 115 5.75 5.66 -3.51
CA ILE A 115 6.09 6.43 -4.71
C ILE A 115 6.41 5.50 -5.87
N ASN A 116 6.45 6.05 -7.09
CA ASN A 116 6.97 5.30 -8.21
C ASN A 116 8.47 5.01 -8.01
N ARG A 117 8.89 3.76 -8.25
CA ARG A 117 10.25 3.25 -8.10
C ARG A 117 11.26 4.06 -8.91
N SER A 118 10.89 4.48 -10.11
CA SER A 118 11.77 5.28 -10.98
C SER A 118 12.09 6.66 -10.39
N GLU A 119 11.20 7.19 -9.54
CA GLU A 119 11.33 8.51 -8.91
C GLU A 119 12.03 8.47 -7.56
N ALA A 120 12.37 7.29 -7.05
CA ALA A 120 12.95 7.11 -5.73
C ALA A 120 14.26 7.88 -5.52
N SER A 121 15.10 7.94 -6.57
CA SER A 121 16.37 8.65 -6.51
C SER A 121 16.17 10.17 -6.51
N THR A 122 15.26 10.68 -7.34
CA THR A 122 14.87 12.10 -7.38
C THR A 122 14.28 12.54 -6.05
N TYR A 123 13.33 11.77 -5.52
CA TYR A 123 12.69 12.03 -4.23
C TYR A 123 13.72 12.10 -3.10
N ARG A 124 14.64 11.13 -3.02
CA ARG A 124 15.72 11.14 -2.03
C ARG A 124 16.63 12.37 -2.17
N GLN A 125 17.03 12.74 -3.38
CA GLN A 125 17.86 13.93 -3.61
C GLN A 125 17.17 15.23 -3.16
N GLN A 126 15.85 15.33 -3.37
CA GLN A 126 15.06 16.49 -2.92
C GLN A 126 14.96 16.58 -1.39
N LEU A 127 14.78 15.44 -0.71
CA LEU A 127 14.69 15.40 0.75
C LEU A 127 16.05 15.63 1.43
N CYS A 128 17.13 15.11 0.84
CA CYS A 128 18.43 15.01 1.49
C CYS A 128 19.43 16.12 1.13
N PHE A 129 19.00 17.24 0.53
CA PHE A 129 19.90 18.25 -0.01
C PHE A 129 21.05 18.60 0.96
N ASP A 130 22.25 18.08 0.66
CA ASP A 130 23.50 18.23 1.43
C ASP A 130 23.43 17.80 2.91
N MET A 131 22.58 16.80 3.22
CA MET A 131 22.40 16.27 4.57
C MET A 131 23.04 14.88 4.71
N ASP A 132 23.96 14.75 5.66
CA ASP A 132 24.44 13.45 6.13
C ASP A 132 23.48 12.88 7.17
N CYS A 133 22.97 11.68 6.93
CA CYS A 133 22.15 10.98 7.90
C CYS A 133 23.02 10.42 9.04
N PRO A 134 22.56 10.51 10.31
CA PRO A 134 23.24 9.83 11.39
C PRO A 134 23.30 8.33 11.09
N ALA A 135 24.35 7.66 11.57
CA ALA A 135 24.40 6.20 11.56
C ALA A 135 23.35 5.67 12.54
N CYS A 136 22.13 5.48 12.06
CA CYS A 136 21.11 4.74 12.76
C CYS A 136 20.59 3.62 11.87
N ASP A 137 20.33 2.48 12.50
CA ASP A 137 19.69 1.37 11.84
C ASP A 137 18.23 1.76 11.62
N MET A 138 17.80 1.66 10.37
CA MET A 138 16.41 1.89 9.97
C MET A 138 15.87 0.60 9.38
N PRO A 139 15.52 -0.38 10.24
CA PRO A 139 14.84 -1.57 9.76
C PRO A 139 13.60 -1.11 9.00
N ARG A 140 13.43 -1.61 7.78
CA ARG A 140 12.17 -1.44 7.07
C ARG A 140 11.11 -2.19 7.85
N ASP A 141 9.97 -1.56 8.09
CA ASP A 141 8.82 -2.29 8.61
C ASP A 141 8.32 -3.23 7.50
N PRO A 142 8.45 -4.56 7.65
CA PRO A 142 8.03 -5.51 6.63
C PRO A 142 6.51 -5.47 6.40
N THR A 143 5.74 -4.92 7.35
CA THR A 143 4.27 -4.81 7.28
C THR A 143 3.79 -3.63 6.44
N LEU A 144 4.68 -2.72 6.06
CA LEU A 144 4.36 -1.59 5.18
C LEU A 144 4.72 -1.94 3.73
N VAL A 145 3.69 -2.16 2.91
CA VAL A 145 3.83 -2.56 1.51
C VAL A 145 3.31 -1.44 0.62
N ALA A 146 4.02 -1.15 -0.48
CA ALA A 146 3.53 -0.26 -1.52
C ALA A 146 2.84 -1.05 -2.64
N THR A 147 1.70 -0.57 -3.12
CA THR A 147 0.95 -1.20 -4.21
C THR A 147 0.42 -0.15 -5.18
N CYS A 148 0.01 -0.59 -6.38
CA CYS A 148 -0.64 0.26 -7.36
C CYS A 148 -2.16 0.13 -7.25
N SER A 149 -2.82 1.22 -6.87
CA SER A 149 -4.26 1.29 -6.66
C SER A 149 -4.82 2.49 -7.43
N ALA A 150 -5.75 2.22 -8.35
CA ALA A 150 -6.35 3.25 -9.22
C ALA A 150 -5.32 4.15 -9.94
N GLY A 151 -4.22 3.56 -10.42
CA GLY A 151 -3.14 4.27 -11.12
C GLY A 151 -2.22 5.08 -10.22
N ARG A 152 -2.29 4.89 -8.90
CA ARG A 152 -1.42 5.56 -7.92
C ARG A 152 -0.80 4.60 -6.91
N CYS A 153 0.43 4.89 -6.51
CA CYS A 153 1.13 4.20 -5.47
C CYS A 153 0.54 4.54 -4.11
N GLU A 154 0.04 3.52 -3.43
CA GLU A 154 -0.55 3.62 -2.10
C GLU A 154 0.23 2.76 -1.11
N LEU A 155 0.36 3.29 0.11
CA LEU A 155 1.00 2.57 1.21
C LEU A 155 -0.06 1.78 1.99
N VAL A 156 0.09 0.47 1.97
CA VAL A 156 -0.76 -0.50 2.65
C VAL A 156 -0.09 -0.94 3.94
N ASP A 157 -0.81 -0.80 5.05
CA ASP A 157 -0.44 -1.32 6.36
C ASP A 157 -1.07 -2.70 6.53
N LEU A 158 -0.24 -3.75 6.46
CA LEU A 158 -0.68 -5.12 6.58
C LEU A 158 -1.24 -5.46 7.97
N LEU A 159 -0.93 -4.71 9.04
CA LEU A 159 -1.47 -4.99 10.36
C LEU A 159 -2.96 -4.65 10.49
N GLN A 160 -3.52 -3.94 9.51
CA GLN A 160 -4.92 -3.52 9.46
C GLN A 160 -5.62 -3.94 8.15
N HIS A 161 -4.89 -4.58 7.23
CA HIS A 161 -5.41 -4.92 5.91
C HIS A 161 -6.23 -6.23 5.93
N GLU A 162 -7.26 -6.32 5.09
CA GLU A 162 -8.08 -7.54 4.97
C GLU A 162 -7.28 -8.78 4.55
N ALA A 163 -6.14 -8.60 3.88
CA ALA A 163 -5.25 -9.68 3.45
C ALA A 163 -4.57 -10.41 4.62
N THR A 164 -4.55 -9.81 5.81
CA THR A 164 -4.03 -10.45 7.02
C THR A 164 -5.13 -10.81 8.00
N ALA A 165 -6.41 -10.50 7.72
CA ALA A 165 -7.50 -10.80 8.65
C ALA A 165 -7.54 -12.30 9.01
N CYS A 166 -7.71 -12.64 10.29
CA CYS A 166 -7.69 -14.02 10.77
C CYS A 166 -8.63 -14.20 11.96
N THR A 167 -8.97 -15.47 12.24
CA THR A 167 -9.73 -15.85 13.44
C THR A 167 -8.94 -16.77 14.36
N ARG A 168 -7.98 -17.51 13.80
CA ARG A 168 -7.13 -18.48 14.49
C ARG A 168 -5.74 -18.50 13.88
N ASP A 169 -4.76 -19.00 14.65
CA ASP A 169 -3.36 -19.09 14.21
C ASP A 169 -3.20 -19.92 12.93
N GLU A 170 -4.02 -20.97 12.77
CA GLU A 170 -3.99 -21.83 11.58
C GLU A 170 -4.42 -21.11 10.29
N ASP A 171 -5.07 -19.96 10.40
CA ASP A 171 -5.45 -19.15 9.24
C ASP A 171 -4.21 -18.43 8.66
N CYS A 172 -3.14 -18.28 9.44
CA CYS A 172 -1.98 -17.46 9.12
C CYS A 172 -0.81 -18.30 8.58
N VAL A 173 -0.15 -17.79 7.55
CA VAL A 173 1.05 -18.38 6.96
C VAL A 173 2.14 -17.34 6.80
N LEU A 174 3.40 -17.77 6.99
CA LEU A 174 4.56 -16.94 6.74
C LEU A 174 4.81 -16.81 5.24
N ARG A 175 5.15 -15.60 4.80
CA ARG A 175 5.56 -15.29 3.42
C ARG A 175 6.61 -14.19 3.41
N THR A 176 7.37 -14.10 2.32
CA THR A 176 8.14 -12.89 2.03
C THR A 176 7.19 -11.73 1.70
N ASN A 177 7.65 -10.50 1.93
CA ASN A 177 6.97 -9.26 1.55
C ASN A 177 7.11 -8.94 0.04
N GLU A 178 7.71 -9.85 -0.73
CA GLU A 178 7.81 -9.81 -2.18
C GLU A 178 6.64 -10.57 -2.84
N CYS A 179 6.49 -10.43 -4.16
CA CYS A 179 5.46 -11.15 -4.90
C CYS A 179 5.58 -12.67 -4.72
N CYS A 180 6.77 -13.20 -5.03
CA CYS A 180 7.05 -14.62 -4.96
C CYS A 180 7.76 -14.97 -3.66
N ASN A 181 7.25 -16.02 -3.02
CA ASN A 181 7.80 -16.49 -1.74
C ASN A 181 9.14 -17.22 -1.92
N CYS A 182 9.42 -17.72 -3.12
CA CYS A 182 10.62 -18.50 -3.39
C CYS A 182 11.74 -17.58 -3.89
N GLY A 183 12.94 -17.75 -3.33
CA GLY A 183 14.10 -16.92 -3.67
C GLY A 183 14.14 -15.55 -3.00
N GLY A 184 13.06 -15.12 -2.36
CA GLY A 184 13.03 -13.92 -1.53
C GLY A 184 13.77 -14.10 -0.21
N ALA A 185 14.17 -12.99 0.40
CA ALA A 185 14.85 -12.99 1.68
C ALA A 185 13.93 -13.49 2.81
N GLN A 186 14.49 -14.29 3.72
CA GLN A 186 13.78 -14.92 4.84
C GLN A 186 14.34 -14.46 6.20
N ASP A 187 14.68 -13.19 6.31
CA ASP A 187 15.06 -12.54 7.58
C ASP A 187 13.91 -11.70 8.16
N MET A 188 14.15 -11.07 9.32
CA MET A 188 13.15 -10.28 10.05
C MET A 188 12.57 -9.11 9.26
N GLU A 189 13.29 -8.59 8.27
CA GLU A 189 12.90 -7.40 7.50
C GLU A 189 12.09 -7.75 6.25
N HIS A 190 12.02 -9.03 5.90
CA HIS A 190 11.37 -9.49 4.67
C HIS A 190 10.24 -10.48 4.92
N LEU A 191 10.18 -11.11 6.09
CA LEU A 191 9.12 -12.06 6.43
C LEU A 191 7.93 -11.38 7.11
N ILE A 192 6.75 -11.68 6.58
CA ILE A 192 5.44 -11.26 7.08
C ILE A 192 4.55 -12.47 7.34
N ALA A 193 3.45 -12.24 8.03
CA ALA A 193 2.37 -13.21 8.15
C ALA A 193 1.13 -12.70 7.42
N VAL A 194 0.50 -13.55 6.62
CA VAL A 194 -0.73 -13.24 5.88
C VAL A 194 -1.76 -14.34 6.07
N ASN A 195 -3.02 -14.05 5.77
CA ASN A 195 -4.03 -15.09 5.77
C ASN A 195 -3.82 -16.03 4.57
N SER A 196 -3.88 -17.34 4.81
CA SER A 196 -3.65 -18.40 3.81
C SER A 196 -4.64 -18.38 2.64
N MET A 197 -5.83 -17.83 2.84
CA MET A 197 -6.88 -17.65 1.84
C MET A 197 -6.91 -16.22 1.26
N SER A 198 -5.97 -15.35 1.68
CA SER A 198 -5.97 -13.94 1.26
C SER A 198 -5.63 -13.75 -0.21
N SER A 199 -6.04 -12.60 -0.74
CA SER A 199 -5.58 -12.07 -2.01
C SER A 199 -4.27 -11.29 -1.89
N TYR A 200 -3.42 -11.56 -0.89
CA TYR A 200 -2.13 -10.85 -0.73
C TYR A 200 -1.32 -10.76 -2.04
N PRO A 201 -1.20 -11.83 -2.86
CA PRO A 201 -0.52 -11.72 -4.16
C PRO A 201 -1.06 -10.61 -5.06
N ARG A 202 -2.35 -10.27 -5.00
CA ARG A 202 -2.91 -9.16 -5.81
C ARG A 202 -2.41 -7.78 -5.37
N LEU A 203 -1.89 -7.66 -4.14
CA LEU A 203 -1.32 -6.41 -3.64
C LEU A 203 0.12 -6.22 -4.11
N VAL A 204 0.89 -7.31 -4.26
CA VAL A 204 2.35 -7.24 -4.48
C VAL A 204 2.83 -7.75 -5.81
N CYS A 205 2.04 -8.59 -6.48
CA CYS A 205 2.39 -9.17 -7.77
C CYS A 205 1.75 -8.40 -8.90
N ASP A 206 2.51 -8.29 -9.99
CA ASP A 206 1.97 -7.87 -11.26
C ASP A 206 1.01 -8.94 -11.82
N PRO A 207 -0.01 -8.57 -12.60
CA PRO A 207 -1.04 -9.49 -13.05
C PRO A 207 -0.52 -10.65 -13.92
N ASP A 208 0.61 -10.44 -14.61
CA ASP A 208 1.25 -11.44 -15.46
C ASP A 208 2.40 -12.18 -14.77
N GLU A 209 2.67 -11.88 -13.50
CA GLU A 209 3.74 -12.52 -12.74
C GLU A 209 3.27 -13.87 -12.17
N ALA A 210 4.01 -14.92 -12.51
CA ALA A 210 3.75 -16.27 -12.06
C ALA A 210 4.88 -16.73 -11.12
N CYS A 211 4.51 -17.21 -9.93
CA CYS A 211 5.46 -17.75 -8.98
C CYS A 211 5.57 -19.27 -9.12
N ASP A 212 6.81 -19.76 -9.13
CA ASP A 212 7.09 -21.20 -9.02
C ASP A 212 6.64 -21.73 -7.65
N ALA A 213 6.46 -23.05 -7.57
CA ALA A 213 6.21 -23.71 -6.29
C ALA A 213 7.46 -23.65 -5.40
N CYS A 214 7.31 -23.16 -4.17
CA CYS A 214 8.44 -23.07 -3.25
C CYS A 214 8.79 -24.44 -2.66
N VAL A 215 10.07 -24.75 -2.66
CA VAL A 215 10.62 -25.97 -2.03
C VAL A 215 11.04 -25.68 -0.59
N ASP A 216 11.49 -24.46 -0.30
CA ASP A 216 12.03 -24.08 0.99
C ASP A 216 10.93 -23.75 1.98
N ALA A 217 11.00 -24.38 3.15
CA ALA A 217 10.16 -24.05 4.29
C ALA A 217 10.61 -22.72 4.91
N PRO A 218 9.71 -21.95 5.54
CA PRO A 218 10.09 -20.81 6.38
C PRO A 218 11.09 -21.23 7.47
N PRO A 219 11.91 -20.31 7.98
CA PRO A 219 12.89 -20.62 9.03
C PRO A 219 12.20 -21.04 10.33
N ASP A 220 12.72 -22.06 11.01
CA ASP A 220 12.13 -22.63 12.24
C ASP A 220 12.01 -21.64 13.41
N ARG A 221 12.75 -20.52 13.36
CA ARG A 221 12.73 -19.44 14.37
C ARG A 221 11.63 -18.40 14.13
N ALA A 222 10.89 -18.49 13.04
CA ALA A 222 9.76 -17.61 12.75
C ALA A 222 8.45 -18.41 12.79
N ARG A 223 7.38 -17.80 13.31
CA ARG A 223 6.03 -18.36 13.21
C ARG A 223 4.99 -17.29 12.89
N ALA A 224 3.97 -17.68 12.15
CA ALA A 224 2.77 -16.88 11.95
C ALA A 224 1.74 -17.23 13.04
N TYR A 225 1.02 -16.22 13.51
CA TYR A 225 -0.08 -16.39 14.48
C TYR A 225 -1.15 -15.32 14.23
N CYS A 226 -2.34 -15.53 14.77
CA CYS A 226 -3.42 -14.56 14.71
C CYS A 226 -3.36 -13.63 15.92
N ALA A 227 -2.99 -12.38 15.70
CA ALA A 227 -2.88 -11.40 16.78
C ALA A 227 -4.25 -10.99 17.31
N THR A 228 -4.27 -10.37 18.50
CA THR A 228 -5.50 -9.98 19.21
C THR A 228 -6.32 -8.91 18.48
N ASN A 229 -5.73 -8.20 17.53
CA ASN A 229 -6.41 -7.27 16.64
C ASN A 229 -7.16 -7.97 15.48
N GLY A 230 -7.09 -9.30 15.38
CA GLY A 230 -7.72 -10.08 14.32
C GLY A 230 -6.94 -10.08 13.01
N HIS A 231 -5.64 -9.79 13.05
CA HIS A 231 -4.75 -9.82 11.88
C HIS A 231 -3.54 -10.72 12.13
N CYS A 232 -3.05 -11.36 11.07
CA CYS A 232 -1.88 -12.20 11.09
C CYS A 232 -0.63 -11.37 11.42
N ALA A 233 0.19 -11.88 12.32
CA ALA A 233 1.48 -11.30 12.69
C ALA A 233 2.57 -12.37 12.67
N ALA A 234 3.81 -11.94 12.43
CA ALA A 234 4.98 -12.79 12.52
C ALA A 234 5.66 -12.58 13.88
N GLU A 235 6.07 -13.68 14.52
CA GLU A 235 6.88 -13.67 15.73
C GLU A 235 8.21 -14.36 15.46
N TRP A 236 9.28 -13.83 16.05
CA TRP A 236 10.63 -14.35 15.97
C TRP A 236 11.11 -14.80 17.35
N ALA A 237 11.65 -16.01 17.43
CA ALA A 237 12.38 -16.45 18.60
C ALA A 237 13.69 -15.65 18.71
N LEU A 238 13.90 -15.00 19.87
CA LEU A 238 15.17 -14.39 20.22
C LEU A 238 16.11 -15.48 20.75
N ASP A 239 17.30 -15.57 20.17
CA ASP A 239 18.38 -16.45 20.64
C ASP A 239 19.11 -15.87 21.87
#